data_AF-A0A8H8CH56-F1
#
_entry.id   AF-A0A8H8CH56-F1
#
_cell.length_a   1.000
_cell.length_b   1.000
_cell.length_c   1.000
_cell.angle_alpha   90.00
_cell.angle_beta   90.00
_cell.angle_gamma   90.00
#
_symmetry.space_group_name_H-M   'P 1'
#
loop_
_entity.id
_entity.type
_entity.pdbx_description
1 polymer ?
#
loop_
_entity_poly.entity_id
_entity_poly.type
_entity_poly.pdbx_seq_one_letter_code
_entity_poly.pdbx_strand_id
1 'polypeptide(L)'
;MDNIDINSEYSESSSITFEWTLSGLKSLFDSTKGDKKSKVTKSIRFGNNRWQILFYANAGPTKDGTEGGGFVSLYLSCEPTVEEKEASLNLRWVREGVYKFSFELRNVGKNVLYNAKEAHNHSFTYKTANWGWAQFARRDSVYYQSLPVKAQDAFVIICTITSSPAAPSQTLPRQPVPKALLDTVGSLLDDPLYSDVQFIIPNRHQSLSNARKIWASKKLLQRSEYFETSVSDPLEQSIGTPQTISHTSRRSHRRLNMILDEFEDSDNDDEEFSESRSRRLSSSDGTDDFALSLPDSNTEDGDRSETQSTISEAHFASPPTEPFSEPVKSIQETIASVPPKMTIVVRDAAYNTYRAMLYYVNGTLPPSESIPSTPSEGCQVPGAKRISSRDQSSSRAEWIKEWMAANPGRPAPCSAKSMYRIADSM
;
A
#
# COMPACT_ATOMS: atom_id res chain seq x y z
N MET A 1 47.78 -9.39 13.92
CA MET A 1 47.17 -8.81 12.70
C MET A 1 45.70 -8.68 13.04
N ASP A 2 45.35 -7.52 13.58
CA ASP A 2 44.00 -7.22 14.00
C ASP A 2 43.11 -7.17 12.76
N ASN A 3 41.99 -7.89 12.84
CA ASN A 3 40.96 -7.92 11.82
C ASN A 3 40.34 -6.52 11.78
N ILE A 4 40.85 -5.66 10.89
CA ILE A 4 40.23 -4.38 10.60
C ILE A 4 38.89 -4.71 9.94
N ASP A 5 37.80 -4.53 10.68
CA ASP A 5 36.44 -4.64 10.19
C ASP A 5 36.26 -3.63 9.03
N ILE A 6 36.37 -4.14 7.79
CA ILE A 6 36.21 -3.38 6.55
C ILE A 6 34.83 -2.70 6.47
N ASN A 7 33.88 -3.08 7.32
CA ASN A 7 32.56 -2.47 7.43
C ASN A 7 32.54 -1.09 8.12
N SER A 8 33.67 -0.57 8.61
CA SER A 8 33.73 0.72 9.30
C SER A 8 34.10 1.93 8.41
N GLU A 9 34.36 1.76 7.12
CA GLU A 9 34.86 2.86 6.28
C GLU A 9 33.79 3.91 5.95
N TYR A 10 32.50 3.51 5.92
CA TYR A 10 31.41 4.40 5.51
C TYR A 10 30.27 4.35 6.52
N SER A 11 29.78 5.52 6.92
CA SER A 11 28.58 5.65 7.74
C SER A 11 27.69 6.76 7.20
N GLU A 12 26.39 6.51 7.22
CA GLU A 12 25.35 7.44 6.81
C GLU A 12 24.52 7.84 8.03
N SER A 13 24.25 9.13 8.18
CA SER A 13 23.36 9.67 9.20
C SER A 13 22.38 10.65 8.56
N SER A 14 21.12 10.60 8.96
CA SER A 14 20.11 11.55 8.55
C SER A 14 19.88 12.58 9.65
N SER A 15 19.87 13.86 9.30
CA SER A 15 19.52 14.95 10.22
C SER A 15 18.35 15.76 9.67
N ILE A 16 17.39 16.07 10.55
CA ILE A 16 16.20 16.86 10.24
C ILE A 16 16.14 18.01 11.24
N THR A 17 16.11 19.24 10.74
CA THR A 17 15.84 20.43 11.55
C THR A 17 14.47 20.99 11.20
N PHE A 18 13.63 21.14 12.22
CA PHE A 18 12.29 21.68 12.10
C PHE A 18 12.14 22.92 12.99
N GLU A 19 11.61 23.99 12.41
CA GLU A 19 11.39 25.25 13.10
C GLU A 19 9.89 25.54 13.21
N TRP A 20 9.45 25.82 14.43
CA TRP A 20 8.05 26.12 14.72
C TRP A 20 7.94 27.49 15.41
N THR A 21 7.42 28.48 14.68
CA THR A 21 7.03 29.77 15.27
C THR A 21 5.69 29.60 15.96
N LEU A 22 5.67 29.73 17.29
CA LEU A 22 4.45 29.67 18.09
C LEU A 22 4.01 31.09 18.43
N SER A 23 2.89 31.51 17.86
CA SER A 23 2.24 32.82 18.07
C SER A 23 1.05 32.74 19.03
N GLY A 24 0.49 33.89 19.41
CA GLY A 24 -0.66 33.95 20.33
C GLY A 24 -0.26 33.67 21.78
N LEU A 25 1.00 33.96 22.14
CA LEU A 25 1.59 33.60 23.42
C LEU A 25 0.88 34.29 24.59
N LYS A 26 0.38 35.51 24.42
CA LYS A 26 -0.35 36.22 25.46
C LYS A 26 -1.55 35.45 25.92
N SER A 27 -2.43 35.07 25.00
CA SER A 27 -3.61 34.25 25.32
C SER A 27 -3.19 32.89 25.93
N LEU A 28 -2.16 32.27 25.37
CA LEU A 28 -1.67 30.97 25.83
C LEU A 28 -1.09 31.00 27.26
N PHE A 29 -0.29 32.01 27.60
CA PHE A 29 0.31 32.15 28.93
C PHE A 29 -0.69 32.68 29.96
N ASP A 30 -1.57 33.59 29.57
CA ASP A 30 -2.60 34.14 30.46
C ASP A 30 -3.65 33.08 30.84
N SER A 31 -4.05 32.22 29.90
CA SER A 31 -5.00 31.13 30.14
C SER A 31 -4.42 29.95 30.94
N THR A 32 -3.11 29.91 31.16
CA THR A 32 -2.41 28.80 31.82
C THR A 32 -1.73 29.21 33.13
N LYS A 33 -2.23 30.27 33.78
CA LYS A 33 -1.81 30.67 35.13
C LYS A 33 -2.29 29.68 36.19
N GLY A 34 -1.54 29.56 37.28
CA GLY A 34 -1.81 28.64 38.41
C GLY A 34 -1.01 27.33 38.36
N ASP A 35 -1.39 26.38 39.20
CA ASP A 35 -0.59 25.17 39.45
C ASP A 35 -0.93 23.99 38.53
N LYS A 36 -1.95 24.11 37.67
CA LYS A 36 -2.36 23.02 36.78
C LYS A 36 -1.48 23.00 35.52
N LYS A 37 -1.06 21.80 35.12
CA LYS A 37 -0.40 21.57 33.83
C LYS A 37 -1.31 22.04 32.69
N SER A 38 -0.77 22.80 31.75
CA SER A 38 -1.55 23.34 30.64
C SER A 38 -2.03 22.24 29.70
N LYS A 39 -3.03 22.55 28.87
CA LYS A 39 -3.28 21.76 27.66
C LYS A 39 -2.03 21.78 26.78
N VAL A 40 -1.83 20.68 26.04
CA VAL A 40 -0.73 20.56 25.08
C VAL A 40 -1.04 21.38 23.82
N THR A 41 -0.08 22.18 23.38
CA THR A 41 -0.05 22.77 22.04
C THR A 41 0.86 21.90 21.17
N LYS A 42 0.38 21.48 20.00
CA LYS A 42 1.10 20.55 19.13
C LYS A 42 1.55 21.26 17.85
N SER A 43 2.76 20.97 17.39
CA SER A 43 3.18 21.38 16.04
C SER A 43 2.46 20.57 14.97
N ILE A 44 2.61 20.97 13.70
CA ILE A 44 2.37 20.05 12.59
C ILE A 44 3.31 18.86 12.69
N ARG A 45 2.93 17.73 12.07
CA ARG A 45 3.82 16.58 11.96
C ARG A 45 4.89 16.86 10.89
N PHE A 46 6.11 16.37 11.11
CA PHE A 46 7.25 16.59 10.22
C PHE A 46 8.12 15.32 10.08
N GLY A 47 9.07 15.36 9.14
CA GLY A 47 9.96 14.23 8.84
C GLY A 47 9.21 12.98 8.37
N ASN A 48 8.31 13.14 7.39
CA ASN A 48 7.40 12.11 6.87
C ASN A 48 6.33 11.67 7.87
N ASN A 49 5.69 12.64 8.53
CA ASN A 49 4.65 12.40 9.55
C ASN A 49 5.11 11.60 10.79
N ARG A 50 6.43 11.48 10.98
CA ARG A 50 7.05 10.66 12.03
C ARG A 50 7.23 11.37 13.35
N TRP A 51 7.30 12.70 13.32
CA TRP A 51 7.69 13.52 14.46
C TRP A 51 6.69 14.65 14.71
N GLN A 52 6.47 14.99 15.97
CA GLN A 52 5.64 16.13 16.38
C GLN A 52 6.20 16.74 17.67
N ILE A 53 6.23 18.07 17.76
CA ILE A 53 6.61 18.77 18.99
C ILE A 53 5.36 18.96 19.86
N LEU A 54 5.48 18.63 21.14
CA LEU A 54 4.48 18.88 22.17
C LEU A 54 4.98 19.96 23.12
N PHE A 55 4.29 21.10 23.14
CA PHE A 55 4.59 22.22 24.01
C PHE A 55 3.54 22.36 25.12
N TYR A 56 4.00 22.55 26.35
CA TYR A 56 3.16 22.90 27.49
C TYR A 56 3.60 24.27 28.02
N ALA A 57 2.72 25.27 27.92
CA ALA A 57 2.98 26.62 28.43
C ALA A 57 3.10 26.67 29.95
N ASN A 58 2.53 25.68 30.65
CA ASN A 58 2.72 25.46 32.07
C ASN A 58 2.95 23.96 32.34
N ALA A 59 4.11 23.64 32.91
CA ALA A 59 4.50 22.28 33.27
C ALA A 59 3.61 21.67 34.38
N GLY A 60 2.96 22.50 35.18
CA GLY A 60 2.22 22.08 36.37
C GLY A 60 3.15 21.75 37.55
N PRO A 61 2.64 21.14 38.62
CA PRO A 61 3.43 20.90 39.82
C PRO A 61 4.44 19.79 39.53
N THR A 62 5.67 19.98 40.00
CA THR A 62 6.67 18.91 39.94
C THR A 62 6.51 17.93 41.07
N LYS A 63 6.92 16.68 40.86
CA LYS A 63 6.77 15.58 41.82
C LYS A 63 7.42 15.88 43.18
N ASP A 64 8.38 16.82 43.21
CA ASP A 64 9.16 17.17 44.40
C ASP A 64 8.50 18.27 45.26
N GLY A 65 7.25 18.67 44.98
CA GLY A 65 6.50 19.62 45.81
C GLY A 65 7.06 21.05 45.82
N THR A 66 8.18 21.29 45.15
CA THR A 66 8.69 22.64 44.87
C THR A 66 7.70 23.35 43.94
N GLU A 67 7.37 24.61 44.23
CA GLU A 67 6.40 25.45 43.50
C GLU A 67 6.59 25.35 41.97
N GLY A 68 5.89 24.38 41.35
CA GLY A 68 6.20 23.88 40.01
C GLY A 68 5.58 24.70 38.87
N GLY A 69 4.78 25.71 39.18
CA GLY A 69 4.04 26.53 38.21
C GLY A 69 4.87 27.51 37.36
N GLY A 70 6.19 27.34 37.29
CA GLY A 70 7.12 28.33 36.73
C GLY A 70 7.82 27.93 35.43
N PHE A 71 7.53 26.76 34.85
CA PHE A 71 8.26 26.24 33.69
C PHE A 71 7.37 25.94 32.50
N VAL A 72 7.94 26.06 31.30
CA VAL A 72 7.39 25.46 30.07
C VAL A 72 8.01 24.08 29.86
N SER A 73 7.24 23.17 29.26
CA SER A 73 7.73 21.83 28.88
C SER A 73 7.79 21.67 27.37
N LEU A 74 8.78 20.91 26.89
CA LEU A 74 8.92 20.52 25.49
C LEU A 74 9.17 19.02 25.39
N TYR A 75 8.42 18.35 24.52
CA TYR A 75 8.60 16.94 24.21
C TYR A 75 8.60 16.71 22.70
N LEU A 76 9.40 15.74 22.27
CA LEU A 76 9.34 15.14 20.96
C LEU A 76 8.43 13.91 21.04
N SER A 77 7.37 13.92 20.23
CA SER A 77 6.51 12.77 19.99
C SER A 77 6.95 12.06 18.72
N CYS A 78 7.09 10.74 18.83
CA CYS A 78 7.34 9.81 17.75
C CYS A 78 6.04 9.10 17.40
N GLU A 79 5.49 9.40 16.23
CA GLU A 79 4.28 8.77 15.72
C GLU A 79 4.67 7.57 14.85
N PRO A 80 4.09 6.38 15.09
CA PRO A 80 4.37 5.20 14.27
C PRO A 80 3.81 5.38 12.86
N THR A 81 4.62 5.01 11.87
CA THR A 81 4.25 4.91 10.46
C THR A 81 3.22 3.78 10.25
N VAL A 82 2.61 3.73 9.07
CA VAL A 82 1.63 2.67 8.75
C VAL A 82 2.35 1.32 8.72
N GLU A 83 3.55 1.29 8.15
CA GLU A 83 4.42 0.13 8.06
C GLU A 83 4.85 -0.35 9.45
N GLU A 84 5.27 0.55 10.34
CA GLU A 84 5.61 0.21 11.73
C GLU A 84 4.39 -0.32 12.52
N LYS A 85 3.17 0.17 12.22
CA LYS A 85 1.95 -0.34 12.84
C LYS A 85 1.60 -1.73 12.33
N GLU A 86 1.63 -1.93 11.01
CA GLU A 86 1.32 -3.20 10.36
C GLU A 86 2.34 -4.30 10.72
N ALA A 87 3.63 -3.94 10.82
CA ALA A 87 4.68 -4.85 11.26
C ALA A 87 4.61 -5.15 12.77
N SER A 88 3.91 -4.33 13.57
CA SER A 88 3.85 -4.52 15.01
C SER A 88 2.85 -5.59 15.42
N LEU A 89 3.33 -6.65 16.08
CA LEU A 89 2.46 -7.60 16.77
C LEU A 89 1.85 -6.93 18.00
N ASN A 90 0.51 -6.82 18.04
CA ASN A 90 -0.26 -6.23 19.14
C ASN A 90 0.01 -4.73 19.41
N LEU A 91 0.22 -3.92 18.37
CA LEU A 91 0.46 -2.46 18.48
C LEU A 91 1.74 -2.06 19.25
N ARG A 92 2.65 -3.01 19.48
CA ARG A 92 3.92 -2.78 20.19
C ARG A 92 5.04 -2.38 19.23
N TRP A 93 4.82 -1.29 18.52
CA TRP A 93 5.81 -0.78 17.55
C TRP A 93 7.10 -0.32 18.25
N VAL A 94 8.20 -0.47 17.52
CA VAL A 94 9.52 0.02 17.88
C VAL A 94 10.09 0.68 16.64
N ARG A 95 10.57 1.91 16.78
CA ARG A 95 11.27 2.59 15.69
C ARG A 95 12.71 2.14 15.68
N GLU A 96 13.14 1.65 14.52
CA GLU A 96 14.51 1.24 14.32
C GLU A 96 15.48 2.43 14.46
N GLY A 97 16.65 2.14 15.04
CA GLY A 97 17.72 3.10 15.23
C GLY A 97 17.70 3.81 16.58
N VAL A 98 18.76 4.56 16.79
CA VAL A 98 18.97 5.38 17.98
C VAL A 98 19.04 6.83 17.53
N TYR A 99 18.41 7.73 18.27
CA TYR A 99 18.25 9.13 17.87
C TYR A 99 18.90 10.05 18.88
N LYS A 100 19.63 11.04 18.36
CA LYS A 100 20.02 12.25 19.08
C LYS A 100 19.03 13.34 18.69
N PHE A 101 18.53 14.11 19.65
CA PHE A 101 17.74 15.28 19.32
C PHE A 101 17.93 16.42 20.29
N SER A 102 17.79 17.64 19.80
CA SER A 102 17.86 18.86 20.58
C SER A 102 16.62 19.71 20.38
N PHE A 103 16.30 20.49 21.42
CA PHE A 103 15.40 21.63 21.32
C PHE A 103 16.17 22.91 21.64
N GLU A 104 15.92 23.94 20.84
CA GLU A 104 16.27 25.32 21.15
C GLU A 104 15.01 26.17 21.20
N LEU A 105 14.95 27.09 22.15
CA LEU A 105 13.87 28.06 22.27
C LEU A 105 14.45 29.46 22.11
N ARG A 106 14.07 30.14 21.04
CA ARG A 106 14.61 31.46 20.67
C ARG A 106 13.49 32.48 20.42
N ASN A 107 13.82 33.76 20.41
CA ASN A 107 12.88 34.77 19.89
C ASN A 107 12.72 34.65 18.37
N VAL A 108 11.76 35.37 17.78
CA VAL A 108 11.51 35.30 16.32
C VAL A 108 12.71 35.72 15.49
N GLY A 109 13.49 36.70 15.97
CA GLY A 109 14.75 37.11 15.34
C GLY A 109 15.90 36.11 15.47
N LYS A 110 15.72 35.02 16.22
CA LYS A 110 16.71 33.96 16.53
C LYS A 110 18.02 34.43 17.14
N ASN A 111 18.10 35.69 17.59
CA ASN A 111 19.28 36.30 18.18
C ASN A 111 19.31 36.18 19.71
N VAL A 112 18.18 35.87 20.35
CA VAL A 112 18.11 35.58 21.79
C VAL A 112 17.76 34.11 22.00
N LEU A 113 18.62 33.38 22.70
CA LEU A 113 18.42 31.99 23.11
C LEU A 113 17.95 31.93 24.56
N TYR A 114 16.76 31.39 24.81
CA TYR A 114 16.21 31.24 26.16
C TYR A 114 16.68 29.96 26.84
N ASN A 115 16.69 28.85 26.09
CA ASN A 115 17.32 27.61 26.53
C ASN A 115 17.58 26.68 25.34
N ALA A 116 18.56 25.80 25.49
CA ALA A 116 18.82 24.69 24.60
C ALA A 116 19.08 23.43 25.43
N LYS A 117 18.46 22.30 25.07
CA LYS A 117 18.75 21.00 25.67
C LYS A 117 18.84 19.94 24.60
N GLU A 118 19.68 18.94 24.87
CA GLU A 118 19.96 17.85 23.95
C GLU A 118 19.86 16.51 24.66
N ALA A 119 19.32 15.53 23.95
CA ALA A 119 19.06 14.19 24.36
C ALA A 119 19.84 13.25 23.43
N HIS A 120 20.55 12.27 24.00
CA HIS A 120 21.43 11.37 23.27
C HIS A 120 20.95 9.94 23.45
N ASN A 121 21.25 9.10 22.46
CA ASN A 121 21.04 7.66 22.54
C ASN A 121 19.59 7.23 22.86
N HIS A 122 18.61 7.91 22.26
CA HIS A 122 17.19 7.63 22.51
C HIS A 122 16.57 6.70 21.46
N SER A 123 15.85 5.68 21.94
CA SER A 123 15.01 4.82 21.10
C SER A 123 13.53 5.06 21.40
N PHE A 124 12.73 5.15 20.34
CA PHE A 124 11.30 5.39 20.42
C PHE A 124 10.52 4.09 20.26
N THR A 125 9.58 3.86 21.16
CA THR A 125 8.75 2.67 21.22
C THR A 125 7.33 3.05 21.57
N TYR A 126 6.38 2.11 21.50
CA TYR A 126 5.02 2.29 21.99
C TYR A 126 4.93 2.79 23.45
N LYS A 127 5.94 2.53 24.30
CA LYS A 127 6.01 3.01 25.69
C LYS A 127 6.67 4.38 25.82
N THR A 128 7.64 4.66 24.95
CA THR A 128 8.49 5.85 24.98
C THR A 128 8.26 6.74 23.77
N ALA A 129 7.02 6.80 23.28
CA ALA A 129 6.66 7.59 22.11
C ALA A 129 6.91 9.08 22.34
N ASN A 130 6.76 9.55 23.58
CA ASN A 130 6.98 10.93 23.97
C ASN A 130 8.21 11.03 24.88
N TRP A 131 9.18 11.86 24.50
CA TRP A 131 10.35 12.12 25.33
C TRP A 131 10.74 13.60 25.31
N GLY A 132 11.16 14.15 26.45
CA GLY A 132 11.53 15.55 26.54
C GLY A 132 11.70 16.03 27.98
N TRP A 133 11.62 17.34 28.15
CA TRP A 133 11.90 18.00 29.43
C TRP A 133 10.62 18.64 29.98
N ALA A 134 10.18 18.14 31.14
CA ALA A 134 9.07 18.72 31.89
C ALA A 134 9.37 20.17 32.32
N GLN A 135 10.60 20.42 32.77
CA GLN A 135 11.11 21.76 33.05
C GLN A 135 12.13 22.13 31.98
N PHE A 136 11.64 22.56 30.81
CA PHE A 136 12.52 22.97 29.72
C PHE A 136 13.09 24.35 30.00
N ALA A 137 12.26 25.38 30.18
CA ALA A 137 12.71 26.76 30.46
C ALA A 137 11.75 27.47 31.42
N ARG A 138 12.23 28.50 32.12
CA ARG A 138 11.37 29.30 33.02
C ARG A 138 10.39 30.15 32.23
N ARG A 139 9.11 30.12 32.61
CA ARG A 139 8.04 30.94 32.01
C ARG A 139 8.35 32.42 32.09
N ASP A 140 8.89 32.85 33.23
CA ASP A 140 9.28 34.25 33.46
C ASP A 140 10.29 34.72 32.43
N SER A 141 11.35 33.95 32.22
CA SER A 141 12.43 34.31 31.29
C SER A 141 12.00 34.25 29.83
N VAL A 142 11.18 33.27 29.46
CA VAL A 142 10.75 33.07 28.06
C VAL A 142 9.72 34.11 27.64
N TYR A 143 8.74 34.43 28.49
CA TYR A 143 7.60 35.26 28.13
C TYR A 143 7.51 36.56 28.93
N TYR A 144 7.46 36.50 30.27
CA TYR A 144 7.11 37.69 31.06
C TYR A 144 8.19 38.78 31.07
N GLN A 145 9.47 38.39 31.09
CA GLN A 145 10.65 39.27 31.09
C GLN A 145 11.16 39.58 29.67
N SER A 146 10.71 38.83 28.67
CA SER A 146 11.16 39.00 27.29
C SER A 146 10.30 40.03 26.54
N LEU A 147 10.77 41.28 26.49
CA LEU A 147 10.17 42.33 25.67
C LEU A 147 9.98 41.96 24.18
N PRO A 148 10.97 41.38 23.47
CA PRO A 148 10.77 41.06 22.05
C PRO A 148 9.70 39.99 21.83
N VAL A 149 9.61 38.98 22.71
CA VAL A 149 8.59 37.92 22.61
C VAL A 149 7.20 38.47 22.89
N LYS A 150 7.07 39.38 23.87
CA LYS A 150 5.79 40.05 24.15
C LYS A 150 5.35 40.97 23.02
N ALA A 151 6.29 41.72 22.43
CA ALA A 151 6.00 42.63 21.33
C ALA A 151 5.56 41.89 20.06
N GLN A 152 6.20 40.76 19.75
CA GLN A 152 5.89 39.92 18.58
C GLN A 152 4.79 38.89 18.87
N ASP A 153 4.38 38.75 20.13
CA ASP A 153 3.47 37.72 20.62
C ASP A 153 3.83 36.30 20.17
N ALA A 154 5.13 36.03 20.01
CA ALA A 154 5.65 34.79 19.43
C ALA A 154 7.10 34.48 19.83
N PHE A 155 7.45 33.19 19.78
CA PHE A 155 8.82 32.70 19.84
C PHE A 155 9.01 31.54 18.84
N VAL A 156 10.24 31.08 18.67
CA VAL A 156 10.57 29.97 17.77
C VAL A 156 11.12 28.80 18.58
N ILE A 157 10.51 27.62 18.39
CA ILE A 157 11.04 26.34 18.85
C ILE A 157 11.76 25.68 17.67
N ILE A 158 13.03 25.36 17.84
CA ILE A 158 13.82 24.63 16.84
C ILE A 158 14.07 23.24 17.38
N CYS A 159 13.76 22.22 16.59
CA CYS A 159 14.03 20.83 16.91
C CYS A 159 14.97 20.26 15.86
N THR A 160 16.11 19.73 16.29
CA THR A 160 17.02 18.99 15.40
C THR A 160 17.05 17.54 15.84
N ILE A 161 16.80 16.62 14.91
CA ILE A 161 16.80 15.17 15.14
C ILE A 161 17.84 14.56 14.21
N THR A 162 18.76 13.79 14.77
CA THR A 162 19.81 13.09 14.02
C THR A 162 19.75 11.61 14.33
N SER A 163 19.62 10.77 13.30
CA SER A 163 19.72 9.32 13.45
C SER A 163 21.15 8.90 13.74
N SER A 164 21.33 7.82 14.49
CA SER A 164 22.63 7.19 14.69
C SER A 164 23.23 6.83 13.33
N PRO A 165 24.55 6.99 13.15
CA PRO A 165 25.23 6.54 11.95
C PRO A 165 24.96 5.05 11.73
N ALA A 166 24.53 4.69 10.53
CA ALA A 166 24.31 3.32 10.09
C ALA A 166 25.12 3.06 8.81
N ALA A 167 25.36 1.80 8.47
CA ALA A 167 25.95 1.48 7.17
C ALA A 167 25.00 1.98 6.06
N PRO A 168 25.52 2.63 5.00
CA PRO A 168 24.69 3.16 3.92
C PRO A 168 23.86 2.02 3.31
N SER A 169 22.53 2.19 3.36
CA SER A 169 21.61 1.17 2.83
C SER A 169 21.43 1.40 1.34
N GLN A 170 21.74 0.40 0.50
CA GLN A 170 21.54 0.47 -0.96
C GLN A 170 20.07 0.27 -1.37
N THR A 171 19.11 0.75 -0.59
CA THR A 171 17.71 0.67 -1.00
C THR A 171 17.45 1.67 -2.12
N LEU A 172 17.37 1.15 -3.35
CA LEU A 172 16.93 1.91 -4.52
C LEU A 172 15.62 2.64 -4.17
N PRO A 173 15.55 3.98 -4.27
CA PRO A 173 14.34 4.72 -3.95
C PRO A 173 13.22 4.28 -4.89
N ARG A 174 12.30 3.47 -4.39
CA ARG A 174 11.15 2.99 -5.17
C ARG A 174 10.16 4.14 -5.30
N GLN A 175 9.99 4.67 -6.51
CA GLN A 175 8.88 5.57 -6.78
C GLN A 175 7.59 4.75 -6.75
N PRO A 176 6.60 5.11 -5.91
CA PRO A 176 5.34 4.39 -5.88
C PRO A 176 4.62 4.61 -7.22
N VAL A 177 4.40 3.53 -7.97
CA VAL A 177 3.60 3.57 -9.20
C VAL A 177 2.13 3.77 -8.81
N PRO A 178 1.42 4.78 -9.33
CA PRO A 178 0.01 4.98 -9.04
C PRO A 178 -0.82 3.72 -9.35
N LYS A 179 -1.66 3.28 -8.40
CA LYS A 179 -2.50 2.07 -8.56
C LYS A 179 -3.35 2.10 -9.84
N ALA A 180 -3.93 3.25 -10.18
CA ALA A 180 -4.73 3.42 -11.39
C ALA A 180 -3.95 3.08 -12.68
N LEU A 181 -2.64 3.36 -12.71
CA LEU A 181 -1.79 2.99 -13.85
C LEU A 181 -1.61 1.47 -13.91
N LEU A 182 -1.35 0.83 -12.76
CA LEU A 182 -1.25 -0.63 -12.67
C LEU A 182 -2.55 -1.32 -13.08
N ASP A 183 -3.70 -0.80 -12.64
CA ASP A 183 -5.01 -1.35 -12.96
C ASP A 183 -5.32 -1.18 -14.46
N THR A 184 -5.02 -0.02 -15.04
CA THR A 184 -5.25 0.26 -16.48
C THR A 184 -4.35 -0.62 -17.36
N VAL A 185 -3.08 -0.78 -17.01
CA VAL A 185 -2.17 -1.66 -17.77
C VAL A 185 -2.54 -3.13 -17.57
N GLY A 186 -2.95 -3.50 -16.36
CA GLY A 186 -3.45 -4.85 -16.06
C GLY A 186 -4.72 -5.19 -16.83
N SER A 187 -5.63 -4.25 -17.04
CA SER A 187 -6.87 -4.47 -17.80
C SER A 187 -6.65 -4.64 -19.31
N LEU A 188 -5.46 -4.29 -19.83
CA LEU A 188 -5.10 -4.59 -21.23
C LEU A 188 -4.77 -6.06 -21.44
N LEU A 189 -4.47 -6.81 -20.37
CA LEU A 189 -4.34 -8.26 -20.47
C LEU A 189 -5.73 -8.87 -20.70
N ASP A 190 -5.79 -9.79 -21.65
CA ASP A 190 -7.00 -10.50 -22.05
C ASP A 190 -8.03 -9.65 -22.84
N ASP A 191 -7.62 -8.47 -23.33
CA ASP A 191 -8.42 -7.66 -24.25
C ASP A 191 -8.09 -8.00 -25.72
N PRO A 192 -9.00 -8.63 -26.48
CA PRO A 192 -8.75 -9.00 -27.87
C PRO A 192 -8.62 -7.79 -28.80
N LEU A 193 -9.09 -6.60 -28.44
CA LEU A 193 -9.02 -5.40 -29.29
C LEU A 193 -7.59 -4.83 -29.35
N TYR A 194 -6.85 -4.90 -28.24
CA TYR A 194 -5.49 -4.36 -28.10
C TYR A 194 -4.39 -5.42 -28.10
N SER A 195 -4.75 -6.67 -28.37
CA SER A 195 -3.83 -7.80 -28.36
C SER A 195 -3.50 -8.32 -29.75
N ASP A 196 -2.20 -8.51 -29.99
CA ASP A 196 -1.59 -9.08 -31.19
C ASP A 196 -1.05 -10.50 -30.97
N VAL A 197 -1.03 -10.97 -29.71
CA VAL A 197 -0.63 -12.34 -29.33
C VAL A 197 -1.79 -13.06 -28.64
N GLN A 198 -1.96 -14.33 -28.97
CA GLN A 198 -2.87 -15.27 -28.32
C GLN A 198 -2.08 -16.45 -27.75
N PHE A 199 -2.20 -16.67 -26.44
CA PHE A 199 -1.73 -17.89 -25.81
C PHE A 199 -2.87 -18.89 -25.73
N ILE A 200 -2.62 -20.13 -26.15
CA ILE A 200 -3.55 -21.25 -26.07
C ILE A 200 -3.01 -22.24 -25.05
N ILE A 201 -3.73 -22.43 -23.95
CA ILE A 201 -3.38 -23.35 -22.87
C ILE A 201 -4.37 -24.52 -22.88
N PRO A 202 -3.98 -25.71 -23.36
CA PRO A 202 -4.84 -26.88 -23.35
C PRO A 202 -5.04 -27.37 -21.91
N ASN A 203 -6.27 -27.78 -21.59
CA ASN A 203 -6.50 -28.53 -20.36
C ASN A 203 -5.82 -29.90 -20.47
N ARG A 204 -5.26 -30.38 -19.35
CA ARG A 204 -4.62 -31.70 -19.27
C ARG A 204 -5.62 -32.75 -19.75
N HIS A 205 -5.27 -33.50 -20.80
CA HIS A 205 -6.10 -34.53 -21.45
C HIS A 205 -7.28 -34.07 -22.33
N GLN A 206 -7.45 -32.77 -22.62
CA GLN A 206 -8.50 -32.29 -23.53
C GLN A 206 -7.95 -31.89 -24.91
N SER A 207 -8.80 -31.96 -25.95
CA SER A 207 -8.47 -31.49 -27.30
C SER A 207 -8.25 -29.97 -27.32
N LEU A 208 -7.43 -29.49 -28.26
CA LEU A 208 -7.17 -28.07 -28.47
C LEU A 208 -8.45 -27.24 -28.74
N SER A 209 -9.56 -27.88 -29.11
CA SER A 209 -10.87 -27.24 -29.28
C SER A 209 -11.42 -26.62 -27.99
N ASN A 210 -11.06 -27.17 -26.83
CA ASN A 210 -11.51 -26.70 -25.51
C ASN A 210 -10.39 -25.98 -24.75
N ALA A 211 -9.31 -25.60 -25.43
CA ALA A 211 -8.19 -24.92 -24.82
C ALA A 211 -8.57 -23.49 -24.42
N ARG A 212 -8.12 -23.07 -23.24
CA ARG A 212 -8.31 -21.71 -22.74
C ARG A 212 -7.36 -20.75 -23.47
N LYS A 213 -7.81 -19.52 -23.67
CA LYS A 213 -7.10 -18.50 -24.44
C LYS A 213 -6.77 -17.31 -23.54
N ILE A 214 -5.58 -16.73 -23.70
CA ILE A 214 -5.20 -15.47 -23.07
C ILE A 214 -4.71 -14.53 -24.17
N TRP A 215 -5.28 -13.33 -24.22
CA TRP A 215 -4.83 -12.30 -25.15
C TRP A 215 -3.80 -11.38 -24.51
N ALA A 216 -2.73 -11.03 -25.24
CA ALA A 216 -1.71 -10.12 -24.75
C ALA A 216 -1.12 -9.25 -25.86
N SER A 217 -0.49 -8.14 -25.44
CA SER A 217 0.24 -7.23 -26.33
C SER A 217 1.73 -7.58 -26.36
N LYS A 218 2.28 -7.85 -27.54
CA LYS A 218 3.71 -8.05 -27.81
C LYS A 218 4.57 -6.92 -27.23
N LYS A 219 4.11 -5.67 -27.34
CA LYS A 219 4.81 -4.50 -26.79
C LYS A 219 4.96 -4.55 -25.28
N LEU A 220 3.97 -5.11 -24.56
CA LEU A 220 4.05 -5.28 -23.11
C LEU A 220 4.92 -6.47 -22.75
N LEU A 221 4.88 -7.55 -23.53
CA LEU A 221 5.70 -8.75 -23.32
C LEU A 221 7.19 -8.48 -23.53
N GLN A 222 7.58 -7.53 -24.39
CA GLN A 222 8.97 -7.09 -24.61
C GLN A 222 9.68 -6.57 -23.34
N ARG A 223 8.94 -6.36 -22.24
CA ARG A 223 9.51 -6.00 -20.93
C ARG A 223 10.25 -7.16 -20.25
N SER A 224 10.06 -8.39 -20.75
CA SER A 224 10.74 -9.59 -20.27
C SER A 224 11.57 -10.19 -21.40
N GLU A 225 12.87 -10.40 -21.13
CA GLU A 225 13.83 -11.02 -22.06
C GLU A 225 13.35 -12.40 -22.54
N TYR A 226 12.56 -13.11 -21.73
CA TYR A 226 11.96 -14.39 -22.08
C TYR A 226 11.06 -14.31 -23.33
N PHE A 227 10.25 -13.25 -23.43
CA PHE A 227 9.35 -13.07 -24.56
C PHE A 227 10.02 -12.35 -25.74
N GLU A 228 11.18 -11.72 -25.53
CA GLU A 228 11.90 -11.03 -26.58
C GLU A 228 12.32 -12.01 -27.68
N THR A 229 12.90 -13.16 -27.31
CA THR A 229 13.37 -14.14 -28.30
C THR A 229 12.22 -14.92 -28.93
N SER A 230 11.18 -15.27 -28.15
CA SER A 230 10.06 -16.09 -28.63
C SER A 230 9.05 -15.30 -29.49
N VAL A 231 8.99 -13.98 -29.34
CA VAL A 231 8.01 -13.12 -30.02
C VAL A 231 8.66 -12.26 -31.13
N SER A 232 9.99 -12.06 -31.13
CA SER A 232 10.66 -11.18 -32.10
C SER A 232 11.02 -11.81 -33.44
N ASP A 233 11.03 -13.14 -33.60
CA ASP A 233 11.38 -13.77 -34.89
C ASP A 233 10.24 -13.66 -35.92
N PRO A 234 10.38 -12.85 -36.99
CA PRO A 234 9.36 -12.68 -38.03
C PRO A 234 9.58 -13.61 -39.23
N LEU A 235 10.61 -14.46 -39.21
CA LEU A 235 11.07 -15.19 -40.38
C LEU A 235 10.70 -16.69 -40.27
N GLU A 236 9.66 -17.07 -41.02
CA GLU A 236 9.04 -18.41 -41.18
C GLU A 236 7.65 -18.57 -40.55
N GLN A 237 6.69 -17.74 -40.96
CA GLN A 237 5.26 -17.96 -40.69
C GLN A 237 4.55 -18.43 -41.97
N SER A 238 4.53 -19.75 -42.18
CA SER A 238 3.56 -20.39 -43.08
C SER A 238 2.19 -20.43 -42.39
N ILE A 239 1.19 -19.98 -43.13
CA ILE A 239 -0.24 -19.94 -42.82
C ILE A 239 -0.69 -21.25 -42.11
N GLY A 240 -1.22 -21.12 -40.90
CA GLY A 240 -2.12 -22.12 -40.30
C GLY A 240 -1.50 -23.22 -39.42
N THR A 241 -0.21 -23.16 -39.06
CA THR A 241 0.40 -24.19 -38.20
C THR A 241 0.70 -23.64 -36.80
N PRO A 242 0.11 -24.15 -35.71
CA PRO A 242 0.40 -23.68 -34.36
C PRO A 242 1.86 -24.01 -33.99
N GLN A 243 2.66 -22.99 -33.69
CA GLN A 243 3.99 -23.19 -33.12
C GLN A 243 3.82 -23.87 -31.74
N THR A 244 4.25 -25.13 -31.68
CA THR A 244 4.42 -25.83 -30.41
C THR A 244 5.81 -25.49 -29.92
N ILE A 245 5.92 -24.57 -28.95
CA ILE A 245 7.17 -24.38 -28.22
C ILE A 245 7.34 -25.60 -27.32
N SER A 246 7.93 -26.66 -27.86
CA SER A 246 8.40 -27.79 -27.07
C SER A 246 9.87 -27.54 -26.77
N HIS A 247 10.16 -27.05 -25.57
CA HIS A 247 11.53 -26.96 -25.07
C HIS A 247 12.08 -28.39 -24.95
N THR A 248 12.76 -28.84 -26.01
CA THR A 248 13.52 -30.09 -26.00
C THR A 248 14.83 -29.86 -25.26
N SER A 249 14.77 -29.75 -23.94
CA SER A 249 15.95 -29.91 -23.09
C SER A 249 16.38 -31.38 -23.14
N ARG A 250 17.13 -31.75 -24.19
CA ARG A 250 17.86 -33.01 -24.27
C ARG A 250 19.12 -32.90 -23.42
N ARG A 251 19.04 -33.36 -22.18
CA ARG A 251 20.12 -34.17 -21.55
C ARG A 251 19.56 -35.09 -20.45
N SER A 252 19.18 -36.29 -20.89
CA SER A 252 19.30 -37.56 -20.16
C SER A 252 18.89 -37.61 -18.68
N HIS A 253 17.58 -37.63 -18.37
CA HIS A 253 17.06 -38.28 -17.15
C HIS A 253 15.70 -38.94 -17.43
N ARG A 254 15.73 -40.09 -18.13
CA ARG A 254 14.53 -40.83 -18.55
C ARG A 254 13.98 -41.83 -17.50
N ARG A 255 14.29 -41.66 -16.20
CA ARG A 255 13.83 -42.60 -15.15
C ARG A 255 13.23 -41.98 -13.87
N LEU A 256 12.99 -40.67 -13.82
CA LEU A 256 12.35 -40.01 -12.66
C LEU A 256 10.96 -39.42 -12.96
N ASN A 257 10.38 -39.69 -14.13
CA ASN A 257 9.13 -39.07 -14.58
C ASN A 257 7.83 -39.72 -14.04
N MET A 258 7.88 -40.60 -13.04
CA MET A 258 6.66 -41.17 -12.44
C MET A 258 6.35 -40.66 -11.03
N ILE A 259 7.25 -39.90 -10.39
CA ILE A 259 7.03 -39.37 -9.02
C ILE A 259 6.85 -37.84 -9.02
N LEU A 260 7.09 -37.16 -10.14
CA LEU A 260 7.00 -35.69 -10.24
C LEU A 260 5.65 -35.17 -10.78
N ASP A 261 4.72 -36.08 -11.14
CA ASP A 261 3.47 -35.78 -11.83
C ASP A 261 2.23 -35.78 -10.89
N GLU A 262 2.46 -35.99 -9.59
CA GLU A 262 1.45 -36.19 -8.53
C GLU A 262 1.40 -35.03 -7.52
N PHE A 263 1.76 -33.82 -7.95
CA PHE A 263 1.36 -32.63 -7.22
C PHE A 263 0.28 -31.94 -8.05
N GLU A 264 -0.96 -32.32 -7.77
CA GLU A 264 -2.16 -31.59 -8.19
C GLU A 264 -1.94 -30.10 -7.91
N ASP A 265 -1.90 -29.29 -8.96
CA ASP A 265 -2.09 -27.85 -8.83
C ASP A 265 -3.51 -27.71 -8.29
N SER A 266 -3.63 -27.50 -6.98
CA SER A 266 -4.87 -27.43 -6.18
C SER A 266 -5.89 -26.39 -6.68
N ASP A 267 -5.60 -25.74 -7.79
CA ASP A 267 -6.36 -24.68 -8.43
C ASP A 267 -7.18 -25.21 -9.64
N ASN A 268 -7.38 -26.54 -9.80
CA ASN A 268 -8.09 -27.16 -10.94
C ASN A 268 -9.43 -27.86 -10.58
N ASP A 269 -9.96 -27.68 -9.37
CA ASP A 269 -11.17 -28.35 -8.87
C ASP A 269 -12.50 -27.62 -9.16
N ASP A 270 -12.50 -26.54 -9.96
CA ASP A 270 -13.66 -25.64 -10.09
C ASP A 270 -14.66 -25.94 -11.24
N GLU A 271 -14.61 -27.10 -11.90
CA GLU A 271 -15.41 -27.34 -13.13
C GLU A 271 -16.43 -28.51 -13.04
N GLU A 272 -17.01 -28.78 -11.85
CA GLU A 272 -18.15 -29.70 -11.73
C GLU A 272 -19.38 -29.03 -11.06
N PHE A 273 -20.00 -28.08 -11.75
CA PHE A 273 -21.37 -27.66 -11.43
C PHE A 273 -22.19 -27.37 -12.69
N SER A 274 -22.44 -28.42 -13.49
CA SER A 274 -23.42 -28.37 -14.57
C SER A 274 -24.85 -28.48 -14.02
N GLU A 275 -25.65 -27.45 -14.29
CA GLU A 275 -27.08 -27.32 -14.00
C GLU A 275 -27.91 -28.58 -14.34
N SER A 276 -28.76 -29.01 -13.41
CA SER A 276 -29.81 -30.00 -13.65
C SER A 276 -31.12 -29.62 -12.98
N ARG A 277 -31.99 -28.98 -13.78
CA ARG A 277 -33.46 -29.11 -13.84
C ARG A 277 -34.32 -28.87 -12.58
N SER A 278 -35.06 -27.75 -12.65
CA SER A 278 -36.51 -27.60 -12.38
C SER A 278 -37.27 -28.80 -11.83
N ARG A 279 -37.83 -28.65 -10.62
CA ARG A 279 -39.23 -29.00 -10.33
C ARG A 279 -39.86 -27.95 -9.41
N ARG A 280 -40.82 -27.21 -9.98
CA ARG A 280 -41.91 -26.58 -9.22
C ARG A 280 -42.69 -27.67 -8.50
N LEU A 281 -43.16 -27.40 -7.28
CA LEU A 281 -44.56 -27.53 -6.88
C LEU A 281 -44.77 -26.85 -5.51
N SER A 282 -45.92 -26.20 -5.42
CA SER A 282 -46.51 -25.48 -4.30
C SER A 282 -46.92 -26.38 -3.13
N SER A 283 -46.96 -25.87 -1.90
CA SER A 283 -48.22 -25.50 -1.22
C SER A 283 -48.04 -25.24 0.29
N SER A 284 -48.98 -24.46 0.84
CA SER A 284 -49.58 -24.54 2.19
C SER A 284 -48.67 -24.15 3.38
N ASP A 285 -48.89 -23.04 4.07
CA ASP A 285 -49.96 -22.72 5.04
C ASP A 285 -49.39 -22.76 6.48
N GLY A 286 -49.84 -21.85 7.34
CA GLY A 286 -49.45 -21.80 8.75
C GLY A 286 -49.10 -20.40 9.26
N THR A 287 -50.13 -19.72 9.76
CA THR A 287 -50.07 -18.58 10.67
C THR A 287 -49.29 -18.92 11.95
N ASP A 288 -48.66 -17.93 12.58
CA ASP A 288 -49.09 -17.48 13.90
C ASP A 288 -48.22 -16.31 14.42
N ASP A 289 -48.95 -15.38 15.01
CA ASP A 289 -48.52 -14.21 15.76
C ASP A 289 -47.51 -14.53 16.86
N PHE A 290 -46.58 -13.62 17.14
CA PHE A 290 -46.38 -13.17 18.52
C PHE A 290 -45.73 -11.78 18.55
N ALA A 291 -46.55 -10.82 18.96
CA ALA A 291 -46.18 -9.47 19.29
C ALA A 291 -45.33 -9.42 20.57
N LEU A 292 -44.24 -8.65 20.54
CA LEU A 292 -43.70 -7.98 21.72
C LEU A 292 -43.27 -6.57 21.35
N SER A 293 -44.16 -5.64 21.67
CA SER A 293 -43.94 -4.20 21.77
C SER A 293 -42.99 -3.89 22.93
N LEU A 294 -42.22 -2.79 22.84
CA LEU A 294 -42.00 -1.75 23.85
C LEU A 294 -40.97 -0.70 23.33
N PRO A 295 -40.89 0.52 23.90
CA PRO A 295 -41.18 1.73 23.13
C PRO A 295 -40.06 2.79 23.18
N ASP A 296 -40.36 3.90 22.48
CA ASP A 296 -39.90 5.27 22.69
C ASP A 296 -38.42 5.60 22.53
N SER A 297 -38.14 6.54 21.61
CA SER A 297 -37.73 7.89 22.00
C SER A 297 -37.73 8.83 20.79
N ASN A 298 -38.63 9.82 20.85
CA ASN A 298 -38.63 11.03 20.05
C ASN A 298 -37.28 11.77 20.13
N THR A 299 -36.86 12.36 19.02
CA THR A 299 -36.14 13.64 19.07
C THR A 299 -36.57 14.48 17.89
N GLU A 300 -37.19 15.60 18.23
CA GLU A 300 -37.73 16.63 17.36
C GLU A 300 -36.62 17.41 16.63
N ASP A 301 -36.97 17.81 15.41
CA ASP A 301 -36.74 19.09 14.75
C ASP A 301 -35.53 19.94 15.14
N GLY A 302 -34.66 20.12 14.15
CA GLY A 302 -33.61 21.13 14.10
C GLY A 302 -33.45 21.66 12.68
N ASP A 303 -34.44 22.44 12.27
CA ASP A 303 -34.51 23.26 11.07
C ASP A 303 -33.19 24.01 10.79
N ARG A 304 -32.63 23.84 9.58
CA ARG A 304 -31.52 24.67 9.11
C ARG A 304 -31.59 24.84 7.61
N SER A 305 -32.16 25.97 7.22
CA SER A 305 -32.20 26.50 5.86
C SER A 305 -30.78 26.67 5.30
N GLU A 306 -30.49 26.00 4.18
CA GLU A 306 -29.36 26.34 3.32
C GLU A 306 -29.83 27.21 2.16
N THR A 307 -29.11 28.32 2.05
CA THR A 307 -29.34 29.43 1.14
C THR A 307 -28.80 29.08 -0.24
N GLN A 308 -29.70 29.07 -1.21
CA GLN A 308 -29.43 29.01 -2.65
C GLN A 308 -28.41 30.09 -3.03
N SER A 309 -27.21 29.67 -3.42
CA SER A 309 -26.19 30.53 -3.99
C SER A 309 -26.12 30.26 -5.49
N THR A 310 -26.74 31.17 -6.24
CA THR A 310 -26.76 31.27 -7.70
C THR A 310 -25.36 31.56 -8.24
N ILE A 311 -24.76 30.61 -8.96
CA ILE A 311 -23.57 30.83 -9.80
C ILE A 311 -24.00 30.38 -11.20
N SER A 312 -24.61 31.27 -11.99
CA SER A 312 -23.94 32.03 -13.08
C SER A 312 -23.10 31.13 -13.99
N GLU A 313 -23.81 30.45 -14.87
CA GLU A 313 -23.33 29.62 -15.96
C GLU A 313 -22.93 30.54 -17.14
N ALA A 314 -21.63 30.63 -17.42
CA ALA A 314 -21.11 31.43 -18.53
C ALA A 314 -21.09 30.60 -19.82
N HIS A 315 -21.95 31.01 -20.74
CA HIS A 315 -22.04 30.55 -22.13
C HIS A 315 -20.69 30.62 -22.86
N PHE A 316 -20.19 29.48 -23.33
CA PHE A 316 -19.27 29.42 -24.47
C PHE A 316 -20.05 29.01 -25.72
N ALA A 317 -20.22 29.96 -26.62
CA ALA A 317 -20.89 29.80 -27.90
C ALA A 317 -20.06 28.91 -28.85
N SER A 318 -20.70 27.90 -29.43
CA SER A 318 -20.19 27.15 -30.59
C SER A 318 -20.73 27.77 -31.88
N PRO A 319 -19.94 27.81 -32.98
CA PRO A 319 -20.38 28.37 -34.25
C PRO A 319 -21.35 27.45 -35.01
N PRO A 320 -22.21 27.99 -35.90
CA PRO A 320 -23.23 27.22 -36.61
C PRO A 320 -22.60 26.39 -37.74
N THR A 321 -22.92 25.09 -37.78
CA THR A 321 -22.56 24.20 -38.88
C THR A 321 -23.80 23.93 -39.72
N GLU A 322 -23.74 24.28 -41.00
CA GLU A 322 -24.80 24.08 -41.99
C GLU A 322 -25.03 22.59 -42.31
N PRO A 323 -26.26 22.19 -42.68
CA PRO A 323 -26.56 20.80 -43.03
C PRO A 323 -26.22 20.51 -44.50
N PHE A 324 -25.04 19.97 -44.75
CA PHE A 324 -24.75 19.28 -46.01
C PHE A 324 -25.33 17.87 -45.99
N SER A 325 -26.35 17.65 -46.81
CA SER A 325 -26.97 16.35 -47.06
C SER A 325 -26.38 15.78 -48.36
N GLU A 326 -25.45 14.84 -48.24
CA GLU A 326 -25.04 13.97 -49.34
C GLU A 326 -25.33 12.51 -49.00
N PRO A 327 -25.70 11.67 -50.00
CA PRO A 327 -26.26 10.35 -49.78
C PRO A 327 -25.17 9.37 -49.33
N VAL A 328 -25.39 8.77 -48.16
CA VAL A 328 -24.61 7.64 -47.63
C VAL A 328 -24.70 6.46 -48.60
N LYS A 329 -23.70 6.33 -49.46
CA LYS A 329 -23.39 5.06 -50.11
C LYS A 329 -22.73 4.16 -49.07
N SER A 330 -23.35 3.00 -48.86
CA SER A 330 -22.85 1.81 -48.17
C SER A 330 -21.32 1.73 -48.12
N ILE A 331 -20.74 1.96 -46.92
CA ILE A 331 -19.39 1.53 -46.57
C ILE A 331 -19.53 0.15 -45.90
N GLN A 332 -19.89 -0.84 -46.71
CA GLN A 332 -19.52 -2.23 -46.47
C GLN A 332 -18.42 -2.52 -47.47
N GLU A 333 -17.18 -2.64 -46.97
CA GLU A 333 -15.94 -3.11 -47.63
C GLU A 333 -14.75 -2.19 -47.36
N THR A 334 -14.35 -2.12 -46.10
CA THR A 334 -12.92 -2.01 -45.75
C THR A 334 -12.69 -2.69 -44.40
N ILE A 335 -13.01 -3.98 -44.33
CA ILE A 335 -12.38 -4.88 -43.35
C ILE A 335 -10.92 -5.00 -43.81
N ALA A 336 -10.14 -3.97 -43.48
CA ALA A 336 -8.70 -4.00 -43.60
C ALA A 336 -8.24 -5.21 -42.79
N SER A 337 -7.57 -6.13 -43.47
CA SER A 337 -6.90 -7.32 -42.94
C SER A 337 -6.33 -7.04 -41.54
N VAL A 338 -7.05 -7.45 -40.49
CA VAL A 338 -6.50 -7.47 -39.13
C VAL A 338 -5.21 -8.28 -39.23
N PRO A 339 -4.05 -7.74 -38.80
CA PRO A 339 -2.80 -8.47 -38.85
C PRO A 339 -3.00 -9.85 -38.23
N PRO A 340 -2.49 -10.93 -38.86
CA PRO A 340 -2.65 -12.27 -38.30
C PRO A 340 -2.08 -12.27 -36.87
N LYS A 341 -2.94 -12.60 -35.90
CA LYS A 341 -2.56 -12.63 -34.50
C LYS A 341 -1.63 -13.83 -34.26
N MET A 342 -0.49 -13.58 -33.63
CA MET A 342 0.47 -14.63 -33.31
C MET A 342 -0.16 -15.59 -32.30
N THR A 343 -0.07 -16.90 -32.56
CA THR A 343 -0.65 -17.93 -31.69
C THR A 343 0.46 -18.78 -31.07
N ILE A 344 0.52 -18.83 -29.74
CA ILE A 344 1.51 -19.57 -28.97
C ILE A 344 0.79 -20.64 -28.14
N VAL A 345 1.18 -21.91 -28.28
CA VAL A 345 0.61 -22.99 -27.47
C VAL A 345 1.49 -23.27 -26.26
N VAL A 346 0.96 -23.08 -25.06
CA VAL A 346 1.66 -23.29 -23.78
C VAL A 346 1.19 -24.61 -23.18
N ARG A 347 2.10 -25.56 -22.94
CA ARG A 347 1.74 -26.92 -22.47
C ARG A 347 2.30 -27.27 -21.08
N ASP A 348 3.16 -26.43 -20.56
CA ASP A 348 4.01 -26.62 -19.39
C ASP A 348 3.57 -25.78 -18.18
N ALA A 349 2.47 -25.06 -18.29
CA ALA A 349 1.90 -24.27 -17.22
C ALA A 349 0.37 -24.40 -17.16
N ALA A 350 -0.18 -24.40 -15.94
CA ALA A 350 -1.62 -24.26 -15.73
C ALA A 350 -2.10 -22.87 -16.14
N TYR A 351 -3.33 -22.77 -16.63
CA TYR A 351 -3.91 -21.52 -17.13
C TYR A 351 -3.84 -20.38 -16.10
N ASN A 352 -4.27 -20.62 -14.86
CA ASN A 352 -4.29 -19.60 -13.81
C ASN A 352 -2.87 -19.11 -13.48
N THR A 353 -1.91 -20.02 -13.37
CA THR A 353 -0.50 -19.71 -13.12
C THR A 353 0.11 -18.90 -14.27
N TYR A 354 -0.13 -19.31 -15.52
CA TYR A 354 0.38 -18.59 -16.69
C TYR A 354 -0.27 -17.21 -16.85
N ARG A 355 -1.58 -17.10 -16.58
CA ARG A 355 -2.32 -15.83 -16.59
C ARG A 355 -1.80 -14.87 -15.52
N ALA A 356 -1.57 -15.36 -14.31
CA ALA A 356 -0.98 -14.57 -13.24
C ALA A 356 0.42 -14.08 -13.62
N MET A 357 1.27 -14.95 -14.19
CA MET A 357 2.60 -14.58 -14.67
C MET A 357 2.54 -13.48 -15.73
N LEU A 358 1.68 -13.61 -16.75
CA LEU A 358 1.51 -12.59 -17.79
C LEU A 358 1.01 -11.26 -17.20
N TYR A 359 0.13 -11.29 -16.21
CA TYR A 359 -0.34 -10.10 -15.51
C TYR A 359 0.80 -9.39 -14.75
N TYR A 360 1.69 -10.14 -14.12
CA TYR A 360 2.85 -9.55 -13.43
C TYR A 360 3.91 -9.03 -14.40
N VAL A 361 4.13 -9.69 -15.54
CA VAL A 361 5.04 -9.20 -16.59
C VAL A 361 4.52 -7.92 -17.24
N ASN A 362 3.20 -7.81 -17.45
CA ASN A 362 2.57 -6.60 -17.96
C ASN A 362 2.49 -5.50 -16.89
N GLY A 363 2.35 -5.87 -15.62
CA GLY A 363 2.43 -4.96 -14.48
C GLY A 363 3.84 -4.37 -14.33
N THR A 364 3.92 -3.11 -13.92
CA THR A 364 5.21 -2.42 -13.72
C THR A 364 5.97 -2.85 -12.46
N LEU A 365 5.54 -3.92 -11.78
CA LEU A 365 6.15 -4.38 -10.52
C LEU A 365 6.94 -5.68 -10.73
N PRO A 366 8.16 -5.79 -10.19
CA PRO A 366 8.87 -7.06 -10.17
C PRO A 366 8.06 -8.09 -9.35
N PRO A 367 8.02 -9.37 -9.77
CA PRO A 367 7.19 -10.41 -9.15
C PRO A 367 7.44 -10.61 -7.64
N SER A 368 8.58 -10.17 -7.11
CA SER A 368 8.93 -10.32 -5.70
C SER A 368 8.06 -9.52 -4.71
N GLU A 369 7.34 -8.48 -5.16
CA GLU A 369 6.58 -7.60 -4.24
C GLU A 369 5.05 -7.74 -4.30
N SER A 370 4.53 -8.43 -5.32
CA SER A 370 3.09 -8.47 -5.60
C SER A 370 2.48 -9.87 -5.59
N ILE A 371 3.25 -10.91 -5.25
CA ILE A 371 2.70 -12.24 -4.99
C ILE A 371 2.22 -12.22 -3.53
N PRO A 372 0.90 -12.16 -3.26
CA PRO A 372 0.40 -12.31 -1.91
C PRO A 372 0.88 -13.67 -1.37
N SER A 373 1.58 -13.66 -0.24
CA SER A 373 2.01 -14.88 0.43
C SER A 373 0.78 -15.71 0.76
N THR A 374 0.57 -16.79 0.01
CA THR A 374 -0.52 -17.72 0.28
C THR A 374 -0.29 -18.33 1.67
N PRO A 375 -1.32 -18.48 2.52
CA PRO A 375 -1.16 -19.14 3.81
C PRO A 375 -0.55 -20.53 3.58
N SER A 376 0.64 -20.75 4.14
CA SER A 376 1.35 -22.02 4.00
C SER A 376 0.61 -23.09 4.80
N GLU A 377 0.01 -24.04 4.08
CA GLU A 377 -0.41 -25.31 4.66
C GLU A 377 0.85 -26.14 4.94
N GLY A 378 1.27 -26.18 6.21
CA GLY A 378 2.25 -27.17 6.67
C GLY A 378 3.69 -26.69 6.90
N CYS A 379 3.91 -25.99 8.01
CA CYS A 379 5.16 -26.13 8.76
C CYS A 379 4.82 -26.14 10.26
N GLN A 380 4.40 -27.32 10.75
CA GLN A 380 4.21 -27.54 12.18
C GLN A 380 5.58 -27.77 12.83
N VAL A 381 6.15 -26.71 13.40
CA VAL A 381 7.18 -26.88 14.45
C VAL A 381 6.44 -27.26 15.74
N PRO A 382 6.74 -28.39 16.39
CA PRO A 382 6.08 -28.78 17.62
C PRO A 382 6.60 -27.89 18.76
N GLY A 383 5.78 -26.97 19.27
CA GLY A 383 6.16 -26.25 20.50
C GLY A 383 5.49 -24.92 20.86
N ALA A 384 4.57 -24.36 20.06
CA ALA A 384 3.90 -23.10 20.40
C ALA A 384 2.38 -23.24 20.38
N LYS A 385 1.74 -23.07 21.54
CA LYS A 385 0.27 -22.98 21.67
C LYS A 385 -0.21 -21.72 20.93
N ARG A 386 -0.78 -21.89 19.74
CA ARG A 386 -1.54 -20.86 19.01
C ARG A 386 -2.87 -20.62 19.73
N ILE A 387 -3.08 -19.38 20.19
CA ILE A 387 -4.41 -18.85 20.47
C ILE A 387 -4.89 -18.22 19.16
N SER A 388 -6.03 -18.72 18.67
CA SER A 388 -6.70 -18.30 17.45
C SER A 388 -7.46 -16.99 17.66
N SER A 389 -7.34 -16.08 16.71
CA SER A 389 -8.37 -15.06 16.46
C SER A 389 -8.49 -14.82 14.95
N ARG A 390 -9.70 -15.09 14.43
CA ARG A 390 -10.40 -14.52 13.25
C ARG A 390 -9.53 -13.62 12.33
N ASP A 391 -9.36 -13.89 11.05
CA ASP A 391 -10.28 -14.49 10.08
C ASP A 391 -9.65 -15.67 9.33
N GLN A 392 -10.35 -16.81 9.34
CA GLN A 392 -9.93 -18.05 8.70
C GLN A 392 -10.79 -18.26 7.47
N SER A 393 -10.31 -17.87 6.30
CA SER A 393 -10.57 -18.69 5.11
C SER A 393 -10.04 -20.09 5.42
N SER A 394 -10.94 -21.06 5.59
CA SER A 394 -10.66 -22.38 6.15
C SER A 394 -9.83 -23.26 5.21
N SER A 395 -9.80 -22.90 3.93
CA SER A 395 -8.99 -23.52 2.88
C SER A 395 -8.35 -22.46 1.99
N ARG A 396 -7.29 -22.85 1.27
CA ARG A 396 -6.69 -22.03 0.20
C ARG A 396 -7.73 -21.57 -0.82
N ALA A 397 -8.68 -22.42 -1.20
CA ALA A 397 -9.72 -22.10 -2.17
C ALA A 397 -10.65 -20.98 -1.68
N GLU A 398 -11.07 -21.02 -0.41
CA GLU A 398 -11.85 -19.94 0.20
C GLU A 398 -11.07 -18.63 0.24
N TRP A 399 -9.76 -18.70 0.54
CA TRP A 399 -8.90 -17.53 0.55
C TRP A 399 -8.78 -16.90 -0.83
N ILE A 400 -8.58 -17.73 -1.87
CA ILE A 400 -8.52 -17.26 -3.26
C ILE A 400 -9.84 -16.60 -3.65
N LYS A 401 -10.99 -17.19 -3.29
CA LYS A 401 -12.32 -16.65 -3.58
C LYS A 401 -12.54 -15.30 -2.90
N GLU A 402 -12.21 -15.18 -1.62
CA GLU A 402 -12.31 -13.92 -0.87
C GLU A 402 -11.37 -12.85 -1.46
N TRP A 403 -10.12 -13.24 -1.78
CA TRP A 403 -9.16 -12.34 -2.40
C TRP A 403 -9.67 -11.84 -3.76
N MET A 404 -10.23 -12.70 -4.60
CA MET A 404 -10.79 -12.33 -5.90
C MET A 404 -12.00 -11.41 -5.76
N ALA A 405 -12.85 -11.62 -4.76
CA ALA A 405 -13.97 -10.73 -4.46
C ALA A 405 -13.50 -9.33 -4.05
N ALA A 406 -12.40 -9.23 -3.30
CA ALA A 406 -11.78 -7.96 -2.92
C ALA A 406 -10.96 -7.30 -4.03
N ASN A 407 -10.59 -8.04 -5.08
CA ASN A 407 -9.69 -7.60 -6.16
C ASN A 407 -10.29 -7.88 -7.56
N PRO A 408 -11.43 -7.25 -7.91
CA PRO A 408 -12.08 -7.48 -9.20
C PRO A 408 -11.14 -7.11 -10.35
N GLY A 409 -11.13 -7.94 -11.41
CA GLY A 409 -10.30 -7.74 -12.59
C GLY A 409 -8.84 -8.23 -12.46
N ARG A 410 -8.40 -8.67 -11.28
CA ARG A 410 -7.07 -9.28 -11.10
C ARG A 410 -7.14 -10.80 -11.28
N PRO A 411 -6.10 -11.46 -11.83
CA PRO A 411 -6.05 -12.90 -11.89
C PRO A 411 -5.96 -13.51 -10.50
N ALA A 412 -6.48 -14.74 -10.35
CA ALA A 412 -6.34 -15.49 -9.11
C ALA A 412 -4.86 -15.63 -8.72
N PRO A 413 -4.51 -15.47 -7.42
CA PRO A 413 -3.15 -15.62 -6.96
C PRO A 413 -2.70 -17.09 -7.08
N CYS A 414 -1.62 -17.32 -7.82
CA CYS A 414 -1.02 -18.64 -7.95
C CYS A 414 -0.05 -18.95 -6.79
N SER A 415 0.32 -20.22 -6.63
CA SER A 415 1.33 -20.58 -5.64
C SER A 415 2.72 -20.04 -6.05
N ALA A 416 3.52 -19.59 -5.08
CA ALA A 416 4.89 -19.16 -5.35
C ALA A 416 5.72 -20.27 -6.00
N LYS A 417 5.50 -21.53 -5.58
CA LYS A 417 6.16 -22.71 -6.16
C LYS A 417 5.82 -22.88 -7.64
N SER A 418 4.55 -22.69 -8.04
CA SER A 418 4.13 -22.76 -9.44
C SER A 418 4.79 -21.66 -10.28
N MET A 419 4.92 -20.44 -9.74
CA MET A 419 5.63 -19.32 -10.38
C MET A 419 7.12 -19.60 -10.56
N TYR A 420 7.81 -20.10 -9.52
CA TYR A 420 9.22 -20.48 -9.63
C TYR A 420 9.46 -21.59 -10.65
N ARG A 421 8.56 -22.56 -10.77
CA ARG A 421 8.68 -23.61 -11.80
C ARG A 421 8.62 -23.04 -13.22
N ILE A 422 7.74 -22.07 -13.45
CA ILE A 422 7.69 -21.37 -14.73
C ILE A 422 8.99 -20.59 -14.94
N ALA A 423 9.45 -19.85 -13.93
CA ALA A 423 10.69 -19.10 -14.02
C ALA A 423 11.93 -19.98 -14.27
N ASP A 424 11.99 -21.18 -13.68
CA ASP A 424 13.06 -22.16 -13.90
C ASP A 424 13.00 -22.81 -15.29
N SER A 425 11.82 -22.81 -15.94
CA SER A 425 11.65 -23.31 -17.30
C SER A 425 11.89 -22.27 -18.39
N MET A 426 11.91 -20.98 -17.99
CA MET A 426 12.23 -19.83 -18.84
C MET A 426 13.74 -19.67 -18.98
#